data_AF-A0A6A4EZ76-F1
#
_entry.id   AF-A0A6A4EZ76-F1
#
_cell.length_a   1.000
_cell.length_b   1.000
_cell.length_c   1.000
_cell.angle_alpha   90.00
_cell.angle_beta   90.00
_cell.angle_gamma   90.00
#
_symmetry.space_group_name_H-M   'P 1'
#
loop_
_entity.id
_entity.type
_entity.pdbx_description
1 polymer ?
#
loop_
_entity_poly.entity_id
_entity_poly.type
_entity_poly.pdbx_seq_one_letter_code
_entity_poly.pdbx_strand_id
1 'polypeptide(L)'
;MMSGTASAAGGKPKAGLEVNTKGVPVNWNGEHWDFYKALMMSLFEEDDLENIATGKAKPPDPTATDTEKKDWKHNQATIKRMILGSVSLAWPSA
;
A
#
# COMPACT_ATOMS: atom_id res chain seq x y z
N MET A 1 -3.37 51.06 9.85
CA MET A 1 -3.17 49.96 10.81
C MET A 1 -3.87 48.73 10.27
N MET A 2 -3.11 47.62 10.19
CA MET A 2 -3.48 46.19 10.11
C MET A 2 -4.49 45.77 9.03
N SER A 3 -4.02 45.16 7.94
CA SER A 3 -3.57 43.75 7.80
C SER A 3 -4.74 42.80 7.55
N GLY A 4 -4.76 42.25 6.34
CA GLY A 4 -5.77 41.33 5.87
C GLY A 4 -5.82 40.05 6.70
N THR A 5 -7.05 39.63 6.98
CA THR A 5 -7.36 38.30 7.47
C THR A 5 -7.17 37.31 6.33
N ALA A 6 -6.00 36.67 6.30
CA ALA A 6 -5.81 35.44 5.55
C ALA A 6 -6.75 34.39 6.14
N SER A 7 -7.74 33.98 5.35
CA SER A 7 -8.59 32.83 5.63
C SER A 7 -7.68 31.61 5.79
N ALA A 8 -7.59 31.09 7.01
CA ALA A 8 -6.92 29.82 7.27
C ALA A 8 -7.74 28.75 6.54
N ALA A 9 -7.23 28.30 5.39
CA ALA A 9 -7.66 27.09 4.74
C ALA A 9 -7.47 25.92 5.74
N GLY A 10 -8.54 25.58 6.45
CA GLY A 10 -8.61 24.44 7.35
C GLY A 10 -8.63 23.13 6.58
N GLY A 11 -7.59 22.86 5.80
CA GLY A 11 -7.28 21.51 5.35
C GLY A 11 -6.46 20.84 6.45
N LYS A 12 -6.93 19.71 6.99
CA LYS A 12 -6.08 18.82 7.78
C LYS A 12 -4.75 18.64 7.02
N PRO A 13 -3.57 18.74 7.66
CA PRO A 13 -2.33 18.40 6.99
C PRO A 13 -2.51 17.00 6.38
N LYS A 14 -2.19 16.85 5.08
CA LYS A 14 -2.10 15.53 4.45
C LYS A 14 -1.22 14.68 5.37
N ALA A 15 -1.79 13.64 5.97
CA ALA A 15 -1.02 12.74 6.82
C ALA A 15 0.15 12.22 5.97
N GLY A 16 1.37 12.41 6.47
CA GLY A 16 2.55 11.87 5.82
C GLY A 16 2.51 10.35 5.84
N LEU A 17 3.41 9.72 5.10
CA LEU A 17 3.62 8.28 5.20
C LEU A 17 3.95 7.92 6.66
N GLU A 18 3.13 7.05 7.23
CA GLU A 18 3.26 6.54 8.60
C GLU A 18 3.43 5.02 8.57
N VAL A 19 3.90 4.44 9.68
CA VAL A 19 3.97 3.00 9.87
C VAL A 19 3.14 2.65 11.10
N ASN A 20 2.19 1.73 10.96
CA ASN A 20 1.34 1.32 12.07
C ASN A 20 2.08 0.37 13.04
N THR A 21 1.40 -0.04 14.12
CA THR A 21 1.98 -0.92 15.16
C THR A 21 2.42 -2.30 14.66
N LYS A 22 2.02 -2.70 13.46
CA LYS A 22 2.41 -3.95 12.80
C LYS A 22 3.48 -3.76 11.74
N GLY A 23 4.11 -2.58 11.65
CA GLY A 23 5.10 -2.32 10.60
C GLY A 23 4.49 -2.03 9.22
N VAL A 24 3.16 -1.93 9.09
CA VAL A 24 2.51 -1.72 7.79
C VAL A 24 2.45 -0.23 7.46
N PRO A 25 2.93 0.22 6.28
CA PRO A 25 2.81 1.60 5.87
C PRO A 25 1.34 1.99 5.72
N VAL A 26 0.99 3.21 6.10
CA VAL A 26 -0.35 3.79 5.95
C VAL A 26 -0.24 5.25 5.52
N ASN A 27 -1.33 5.79 4.98
CA ASN A 27 -1.43 7.17 4.53
C ASN A 27 -0.44 7.56 3.41
N TRP A 28 0.08 6.59 2.65
CA TRP A 28 0.97 6.89 1.54
C TRP A 28 0.25 7.73 0.47
N ASN A 29 0.76 8.93 0.24
CA ASN A 29 0.14 9.94 -0.64
C ASN A 29 0.77 10.00 -2.05
N GLY A 30 1.71 9.10 -2.35
CA GLY A 30 2.49 9.10 -3.60
C GLY A 30 3.92 9.65 -3.47
N GLU A 31 4.25 10.34 -2.38
CA GLU A 31 5.60 10.89 -2.14
C GLU A 31 6.54 9.87 -1.49
N HIS A 32 7.85 10.09 -1.54
CA HIS A 32 8.85 9.19 -0.95
C HIS A 32 8.75 7.73 -1.44
N TRP A 33 8.57 7.55 -2.75
CA TRP A 33 8.39 6.25 -3.40
C TRP A 33 9.42 5.20 -2.98
N ASP A 34 10.72 5.54 -2.98
CA ASP A 34 11.77 4.57 -2.66
C ASP A 34 11.65 4.03 -1.23
N PHE A 35 11.25 4.89 -0.28
CA PHE A 35 11.04 4.50 1.10
C PHE A 35 9.76 3.68 1.28
N TYR A 36 8.64 4.09 0.65
CA TYR A 36 7.41 3.30 0.63
C TYR A 36 7.63 1.91 0.01
N LYS A 37 8.36 1.85 -1.11
CA LYS A 37 8.71 0.60 -1.78
C LYS A 37 9.53 -0.29 -0.87
N ALA A 38 10.54 0.24 -0.19
CA ALA A 38 11.35 -0.54 0.76
C ALA A 38 10.48 -1.17 1.87
N LEU A 39 9.57 -0.39 2.47
CA LEU A 39 8.65 -0.89 3.50
C LEU A 39 7.72 -1.99 2.98
N MET A 40 7.11 -1.78 1.81
CA MET A 40 6.23 -2.79 1.20
C MET A 40 6.98 -4.07 0.82
N MET A 41 8.21 -3.95 0.32
CA MET A 41 9.04 -5.11 -0.01
C MET A 41 9.38 -5.94 1.23
N SER A 42 9.74 -5.29 2.35
CA SER A 42 9.98 -6.01 3.62
C SER A 42 8.74 -6.78 4.08
N LEU A 43 7.53 -6.21 3.96
CA LEU A 43 6.29 -6.93 4.29
C LEU A 43 6.02 -8.10 3.36
N PHE A 44 6.33 -7.96 2.07
CA PHE A 44 6.18 -9.06 1.14
C PHE A 44 7.21 -10.17 1.40
N GLU A 45 8.41 -9.84 1.88
CA GLU A 45 9.41 -10.83 2.29
C GLU A 45 8.95 -11.59 3.54
N GLU A 46 8.37 -10.91 4.53
CA GLU A 46 7.84 -11.55 5.75
C GLU A 46 6.71 -12.56 5.48
N ASP A 47 5.88 -12.31 4.47
CA ASP A 47 4.73 -13.15 4.12
C ASP A 47 5.00 -14.11 2.92
N ASP A 48 6.26 -14.27 2.48
CA ASP A 48 6.66 -15.07 1.29
C ASP A 48 5.98 -14.62 -0.04
N LEU A 49 5.60 -13.34 -0.13
CA LEU A 49 4.93 -12.73 -1.27
C LEU A 49 5.89 -11.99 -2.23
N GLU A 50 7.15 -11.81 -1.86
CA GLU A 50 8.14 -11.01 -2.62
C GLU A 50 8.26 -11.44 -4.09
N ASN A 51 8.37 -12.75 -4.33
CA ASN A 51 8.51 -13.29 -5.68
C ASN A 51 7.26 -13.04 -6.53
N ILE A 52 6.08 -13.04 -5.92
CA ILE A 52 4.83 -12.74 -6.61
C ILE A 52 4.74 -11.24 -6.87
N ALA A 53 5.05 -10.40 -5.88
CA ALA A 53 5.00 -8.94 -5.98
C ALA A 53 6.00 -8.37 -7.01
N THR A 54 7.16 -9.01 -7.14
CA THR A 54 8.21 -8.64 -8.13
C THR A 54 8.01 -9.28 -9.50
N GLY A 55 7.01 -10.15 -9.67
CA GLY A 55 6.74 -10.85 -10.92
C GLY A 55 7.73 -11.97 -11.26
N LYS A 56 8.60 -12.36 -10.32
CA LYS A 56 9.49 -13.52 -10.46
C LYS A 56 8.71 -14.84 -10.46
N ALA A 57 7.64 -14.92 -9.66
CA ALA A 57 6.74 -16.06 -9.63
C ALA A 57 5.72 -15.99 -10.77
N LYS A 58 5.43 -17.16 -11.36
CA LYS A 58 4.45 -17.29 -12.44
C LYS A 58 3.13 -17.87 -11.90
N PRO A 59 1.99 -17.54 -12.54
CA PRO A 59 0.72 -18.20 -12.24
C PRO A 59 0.84 -19.73 -12.36
N PRO A 60 0.10 -20.51 -11.55
CA PRO A 60 0.05 -21.96 -11.66
C PRO A 60 -0.41 -22.41 -13.05
N ASP A 61 0.10 -23.56 -13.49
CA ASP A 61 -0.33 -24.19 -14.74
C ASP A 61 -1.84 -24.54 -14.69
N PRO A 62 -2.56 -24.55 -15.83
CA PRO A 62 -3.94 -25.04 -15.88
C PRO A 62 -4.13 -26.45 -15.31
N THR A 63 -3.12 -27.33 -15.36
CA THR A 63 -3.15 -28.68 -14.76
C THR A 63 -2.78 -28.71 -13.28
N ALA A 64 -2.42 -27.58 -12.67
CA ALA A 64 -2.15 -27.49 -11.24
C ALA A 64 -3.38 -27.84 -10.41
N THR A 65 -3.14 -28.26 -9.17
CA THR A 65 -4.19 -28.61 -8.22
C THR A 65 -5.05 -27.39 -7.88
N ASP A 66 -6.29 -27.64 -7.45
CA ASP A 66 -7.19 -26.57 -7.02
C ASP A 66 -6.64 -25.82 -5.80
N THR A 67 -5.89 -26.50 -4.94
CA THR A 67 -5.17 -25.90 -3.81
C THR A 67 -4.16 -24.87 -4.28
N GLU A 68 -3.25 -25.23 -5.20
CA GLU A 68 -2.24 -24.30 -5.74
C GLU A 68 -2.87 -23.08 -6.41
N LYS A 69 -3.96 -23.29 -7.17
CA LYS A 69 -4.72 -22.19 -7.81
C LYS A 69 -5.39 -21.28 -6.79
N LYS A 70 -5.92 -21.84 -5.69
CA LYS A 70 -6.55 -21.09 -4.61
C LYS A 70 -5.51 -20.28 -3.83
N ASP A 71 -4.37 -20.88 -3.50
CA ASP A 71 -3.29 -20.23 -2.78
C ASP A 71 -2.70 -19.08 -3.60
N TRP A 72 -2.49 -19.28 -4.90
CA TRP A 72 -2.08 -18.20 -5.80
C TRP A 72 -3.04 -17.01 -5.78
N LYS A 73 -4.36 -17.27 -5.88
CA LYS A 73 -5.38 -16.22 -5.82
C LYS A 73 -5.41 -15.54 -4.46
N HIS A 74 -5.22 -16.30 -3.38
CA HIS A 74 -5.15 -15.77 -2.03
C HIS A 74 -3.96 -14.81 -1.87
N ASN A 75 -2.76 -15.23 -2.27
CA ASN A 75 -1.54 -14.42 -2.20
C ASN A 75 -1.66 -13.13 -3.01
N GLN A 76 -2.21 -13.21 -4.23
CA GLN A 76 -2.52 -12.03 -5.05
C GLN A 76 -3.49 -11.06 -4.35
N ALA A 77 -4.52 -11.59 -3.70
CA ALA A 77 -5.47 -10.76 -2.96
C ALA A 77 -4.84 -10.12 -1.72
N THR A 78 -3.96 -10.82 -1.03
CA THR A 78 -3.20 -10.31 0.13
C THR A 78 -2.31 -9.15 -0.28
N ILE A 79 -1.49 -9.29 -1.33
CA ILE A 79 -0.66 -8.20 -1.87
C ILE A 79 -1.50 -6.96 -2.18
N LYS A 80 -2.62 -7.13 -2.90
CA LYS A 80 -3.52 -6.02 -3.25
C LYS A 80 -4.09 -5.33 -2.02
N ARG A 81 -4.47 -6.11 -0.99
CA ARG A 81 -5.06 -5.58 0.24
C ARG A 81 -4.03 -4.81 1.07
N MET A 82 -2.77 -5.27 1.11
CA MET A 82 -1.67 -4.55 1.75
C MET A 82 -1.41 -3.20 1.06
N ILE A 83 -1.28 -3.21 -0.27
CA ILE A 83 -1.08 -1.97 -1.05
C ILE A 83 -2.26 -1.01 -0.83
N LEU A 84 -3.50 -1.50 -0.96
CA LEU A 84 -4.69 -0.65 -0.80
C LEU A 84 -4.83 -0.12 0.63
N GLY A 85 -4.46 -0.91 1.64
CA GLY A 85 -4.47 -0.47 3.04
C GLY A 85 -3.42 0.59 3.34
N SER A 86 -2.36 0.66 2.52
CA SER A 86 -1.26 1.58 2.72
C SER A 86 -1.45 2.96 2.08
N VAL A 87 -2.29 3.07 1.05
CA VAL A 87 -2.52 4.34 0.35
C VAL A 87 -3.45 5.25 1.14
N SER A 88 -3.16 6.56 1.09
CA SER A 88 -4.10 7.57 1.58
C SER A 88 -5.34 7.56 0.68
N LEU A 89 -6.49 7.19 1.24
CA LEU A 89 -7.79 7.36 0.60
C LEU A 89 -8.24 8.82 0.69
N ALA A 90 -7.38 9.77 0.27
CA ALA A 90 -7.76 11.17 0.16
C ALA A 90 -8.97 11.27 -0.78
N TRP A 91 -10.16 11.20 -0.18
CA TRP A 91 -11.41 11.36 -0.86
C TRP A 91 -11.40 12.78 -1.44
N PRO A 92 -11.54 12.97 -2.75
CA PRO A 92 -11.87 14.28 -3.26
C PRO A 92 -13.28 14.56 -2.75
N SER A 93 -13.40 15.36 -1.69
CA SER A 93 -14.67 15.98 -1.33
C SER A 93 -15.12 16.79 -2.54
N ALA A 94 -16.05 16.23 -3.30
CA ALA A 94 -16.80 16.94 -4.34
C ALA A 94 -17.78 17.92 -3.70
#